data_AF-A0A969L8M9-F1
#
_entry.id   AF-A0A969L8M9-F1
#
_cell.length_a   1.000
_cell.length_b   1.000
_cell.length_c   1.000
_cell.angle_alpha   90.00
_cell.angle_beta   90.00
_cell.angle_gamma   90.00
#
_symmetry.space_group_name_H-M   'P 1'
#
loop_
_entity.id
_entity.type
_entity.pdbx_description
1 polymer ?
#
loop_
_entity_poly.entity_id
_entity_poly.type
_entity_poly.pdbx_seq_one_letter_code
_entity_poly.pdbx_strand_id
1 'polypeptide(L)'
;MTIRPIQPTFAGGEYSPSIYPRIDISKYQIGLKRLRNFIIHPTGGASNRPGTRYVATAKYSDKLCIVQEFVFSRDQKYILEIGHEYIRFFTNGARINVDATLDAIASWNGATAYSVGDYVTYNGTTVYYSIQDGTNQQPDTETDYWTQQTIYEIPTPYQEEDLYGLRFEPSADVIWITHPDYSTKTLSRFGNTDWRLEEYFPEDGPFMIENIDETISLSVTAVTGSATLNEQRPPSFLLLMSGHYGN
;
A
#
# COMPACT_ATOMS: atom_id res chain seq x y z
N MET A 1 -30.94 38.71 43.84
CA MET A 1 -30.00 37.60 44.09
C MET A 1 -30.04 36.69 42.88
N THR A 2 -28.97 36.60 42.10
CA THR A 2 -28.95 35.79 40.87
C THR A 2 -28.59 34.35 41.22
N ILE A 3 -29.54 33.43 41.10
CA ILE A 3 -29.31 31.99 41.32
C ILE A 3 -28.58 31.46 40.09
N ARG A 4 -27.36 30.94 40.28
CA ARG A 4 -26.60 30.24 39.24
C ARG A 4 -26.78 28.73 39.46
N PRO A 5 -27.61 28.03 38.66
CA PRO A 5 -27.77 26.60 38.81
C PRO A 5 -26.43 25.90 38.52
N ILE A 6 -26.08 24.95 39.37
CA ILE A 6 -24.90 24.11 39.16
C ILE A 6 -25.22 23.18 37.99
N GLN A 7 -24.32 23.09 37.02
CA GLN A 7 -24.38 22.07 35.97
C GLN A 7 -23.56 20.87 36.43
N PRO A 8 -24.19 19.77 36.88
CA PRO A 8 -23.49 18.67 37.53
C PRO A 8 -22.81 17.71 36.54
N THR A 9 -23.17 17.76 35.25
CA THR A 9 -22.72 16.82 34.23
C THR A 9 -22.84 17.41 32.82
N PHE A 10 -22.05 16.85 31.91
CA PHE A 10 -22.05 17.12 30.47
C PHE A 10 -22.57 15.94 29.63
N ALA A 11 -23.16 14.92 30.27
CA ALA A 11 -23.65 13.70 29.61
C ALA A 11 -24.71 13.95 28.53
N GLY A 12 -25.29 15.15 28.46
CA GLY A 12 -26.24 15.58 27.43
C GLY A 12 -25.62 15.89 26.07
N GLY A 13 -24.29 15.98 25.94
CA GLY A 13 -23.62 16.25 24.66
C GLY A 13 -23.69 17.72 24.22
N GLU A 14 -23.20 18.01 23.00
CA GLU A 14 -23.43 19.30 22.34
C GLU A 14 -24.80 19.33 21.66
N TYR A 15 -25.55 20.42 21.86
CA TYR A 15 -26.84 20.60 21.20
C TYR A 15 -26.73 21.27 19.83
N SER A 16 -27.61 20.83 18.93
CA SER A 16 -27.91 21.53 17.69
C SER A 16 -28.41 22.96 17.99
N PRO A 17 -28.02 23.97 17.19
CA PRO A 17 -28.55 25.33 17.31
C PRO A 17 -30.07 25.46 17.32
N SER A 18 -30.78 24.54 16.66
CA SER A 18 -32.26 24.52 16.62
C SER A 18 -32.91 24.17 17.97
N ILE A 19 -32.17 23.55 18.89
CA ILE A 19 -32.68 23.08 20.19
C ILE A 19 -32.30 24.06 21.33
N TYR A 20 -31.50 25.09 21.06
CA TYR A 20 -31.15 26.11 22.05
C TYR A 20 -32.33 26.77 22.79
N PRO A 21 -33.50 27.05 22.19
CA PRO A 21 -34.61 27.64 22.93
C PRO A 21 -35.40 26.63 23.77
N ARG A 22 -35.18 25.31 23.59
CA ARG A 22 -35.95 24.25 24.26
C ARG A 22 -35.43 23.96 25.66
N ILE A 23 -35.56 24.95 26.53
CA ILE A 23 -35.19 24.89 27.96
C ILE A 23 -36.05 23.90 28.77
N ASP A 24 -37.18 23.48 28.22
CA ASP A 24 -38.13 22.53 28.79
C ASP A 24 -37.64 21.07 28.74
N ILE A 25 -36.67 20.77 27.86
CA ILE A 25 -36.15 19.42 27.71
C ILE A 25 -35.32 19.07 28.95
N SER A 26 -35.61 17.94 29.57
CA SER A 26 -34.91 17.46 30.78
C SER A 26 -33.39 17.38 30.61
N LYS A 27 -32.94 17.02 29.41
CA LYS A 27 -31.51 16.97 29.08
C LYS A 27 -30.85 18.35 28.98
N TYR A 28 -31.59 19.43 28.73
CA TYR A 28 -31.04 20.78 28.49
C TYR A 28 -30.08 21.23 29.61
N GLN A 29 -30.36 20.84 30.85
CA GLN A 29 -29.56 21.17 32.04
C GLN A 29 -28.22 20.39 32.14
N ILE A 30 -28.08 19.30 31.40
CA ILE A 30 -26.91 18.41 31.44
C ILE A 30 -26.13 18.38 30.10
N GLY A 31 -26.52 19.21 29.14
CA GLY A 31 -25.85 19.35 27.85
C GLY A 31 -25.10 20.67 27.71
N LEU A 32 -24.41 20.81 26.58
CA LEU A 32 -23.55 21.92 26.27
C LEU A 32 -24.04 22.63 25.01
N LYS A 33 -23.93 23.95 24.99
CA LYS A 33 -24.25 24.73 23.79
C LYS A 33 -23.25 24.47 22.66
N ARG A 34 -21.96 24.28 23.00
CA ARG A 34 -20.85 24.05 22.08
C ARG A 34 -19.71 23.34 22.79
N LEU A 35 -19.15 22.29 22.20
CA LEU A 35 -18.01 21.55 22.74
C LEU A 35 -16.98 21.32 21.63
N ARG A 36 -15.75 21.81 21.80
CA ARG A 36 -14.69 21.68 20.79
C ARG A 36 -13.45 21.07 21.40
N ASN A 37 -12.92 20.02 20.78
CA ASN A 37 -11.72 19.31 21.21
C ASN A 37 -11.82 18.72 22.64
N PHE A 38 -12.99 18.22 23.01
CA PHE A 38 -13.20 17.46 24.25
C PHE A 38 -13.90 16.13 23.95
N ILE A 39 -13.72 15.17 24.85
CA ILE A 39 -14.46 13.92 24.95
C ILE A 39 -15.28 13.96 26.25
N ILE A 40 -16.59 13.73 26.13
CA ILE A 40 -17.47 13.58 27.29
C ILE A 40 -17.34 12.13 27.78
N HIS A 41 -17.07 11.99 29.07
CA HIS A 41 -17.07 10.68 29.73
C HIS A 41 -18.49 10.25 30.05
N PRO A 42 -18.79 8.94 30.04
CA PRO A 42 -20.10 8.42 30.48
C PRO A 42 -20.48 8.85 31.91
N THR A 43 -19.50 9.13 32.76
CA THR A 43 -19.69 9.64 34.14
C THR A 43 -20.07 11.13 34.21
N GLY A 44 -20.08 11.84 33.08
CA GLY A 44 -20.53 13.22 32.99
C GLY A 44 -19.45 14.29 33.00
N GLY A 45 -18.20 13.93 33.29
CA GLY A 45 -17.06 14.83 33.12
C GLY A 45 -16.67 15.02 31.64
N ALA A 46 -15.85 16.03 31.36
CA ALA A 46 -15.23 16.22 30.05
C ALA A 46 -13.71 16.28 30.19
N SER A 47 -12.99 15.66 29.26
CA SER A 47 -11.54 15.78 29.13
C SER A 47 -11.18 16.27 27.73
N ASN A 48 -10.00 16.87 27.59
CA ASN A 48 -9.49 17.28 26.28
C ASN A 48 -9.37 16.04 25.36
N ARG A 49 -9.72 16.19 24.08
CA ARG A 49 -9.48 15.15 23.07
C ARG A 49 -7.95 14.92 22.98
N PRO A 50 -7.48 13.66 22.91
CA PRO A 50 -6.08 13.39 22.62
C PRO A 50 -5.63 14.17 21.39
N GLY A 51 -4.51 14.88 21.54
CA GLY A 51 -3.92 15.65 20.45
C GLY A 51 -3.32 14.74 19.38
N THR A 52 -2.88 15.35 18.29
CA THR A 52 -2.06 14.68 17.27
C THR A 52 -0.60 14.75 17.68
N ARG A 53 0.13 13.65 17.54
CA ARG A 53 1.59 13.63 17.67
C ARG A 53 2.20 13.78 16.27
N TYR A 54 3.18 14.67 16.13
CA TYR A 54 4.00 14.72 14.93
C TYR A 54 4.83 13.44 14.81
N VAL A 55 4.75 12.78 13.66
CA VAL A 55 5.51 11.54 13.38
C VAL A 55 6.59 11.83 12.33
N ALA A 56 6.19 12.33 11.16
CA ALA A 56 7.09 12.74 10.10
C ALA A 56 6.39 13.74 9.16
N THR A 57 7.19 14.48 8.40
CA THR A 57 6.74 15.16 7.17
C THR A 57 6.71 14.18 6.00
N ALA A 58 5.85 14.45 5.03
CA ALA A 58 5.86 13.77 3.73
C ALA A 58 7.22 13.94 3.02
N LYS A 59 7.51 13.07 2.03
CA LYS A 59 8.77 13.14 1.25
C LYS A 59 8.95 14.49 0.57
N TYR A 60 7.93 14.92 -0.15
CA TYR A 60 7.91 16.17 -0.89
C TYR A 60 7.06 17.19 -0.13
N SER A 61 7.60 18.39 0.09
CA SER A 61 6.88 19.46 0.79
C SER A 61 5.87 20.18 -0.10
N ASP A 62 5.99 20.00 -1.41
CA ASP A 62 5.27 20.70 -2.47
C ASP A 62 4.30 19.80 -3.24
N LYS A 63 4.30 18.49 -2.97
CA LYS A 63 3.41 17.50 -3.59
C LYS A 63 2.45 16.89 -2.58
N LEU A 64 1.25 16.55 -3.05
CA LEU A 64 0.24 15.84 -2.28
C LEU A 64 0.64 14.39 -2.05
N CYS A 65 0.19 13.86 -0.91
CA CYS A 65 0.26 12.44 -0.58
C CYS A 65 -1.02 12.02 0.12
N ILE A 66 -1.38 10.75 -0.02
CA ILE A 66 -2.47 10.13 0.73
C ILE A 66 -1.92 9.12 1.73
N VAL A 67 -2.71 8.80 2.75
CA VAL A 67 -2.38 7.75 3.72
C VAL A 67 -3.42 6.65 3.67
N GLN A 68 -2.97 5.40 3.63
CA GLN A 68 -3.81 4.21 3.63
C GLN A 68 -3.44 3.32 4.82
N GLU A 69 -4.45 2.86 5.56
CA GLU A 69 -4.25 1.88 6.63
C GLU A 69 -4.11 0.47 6.04
N PHE A 70 -3.18 -0.29 6.59
CA PHE A 70 -3.03 -1.71 6.33
C PHE A 70 -2.93 -2.49 7.64
N VAL A 71 -3.91 -3.37 7.89
CA VAL A 71 -4.00 -4.19 9.09
C VAL A 71 -3.77 -5.64 8.71
N PHE A 72 -2.57 -6.16 8.96
CA PHE A 72 -2.30 -7.59 8.81
C PHE A 72 -2.89 -8.36 10.00
N SER A 73 -2.69 -7.86 11.22
CA SER A 73 -3.18 -8.49 12.44
C SER A 73 -3.50 -7.48 13.53
N ARG A 74 -3.92 -7.97 14.71
CA ARG A 74 -4.18 -7.10 15.88
C ARG A 74 -2.93 -6.34 16.33
N ASP A 75 -1.76 -6.93 16.14
CA ASP A 75 -0.48 -6.41 16.64
C ASP A 75 0.38 -5.80 15.51
N GLN A 76 0.24 -6.30 14.28
CA GLN A 76 0.99 -5.80 13.14
C GLN A 76 0.07 -4.95 12.25
N LYS A 77 0.27 -3.64 12.36
CA LYS A 77 -0.47 -2.61 11.63
C LYS A 77 0.50 -1.61 11.03
N TYR A 78 0.15 -1.15 9.84
CA TYR A 78 0.94 -0.25 9.05
C TYR A 78 0.09 0.91 8.56
N ILE A 79 0.71 2.07 8.44
CA ILE A 79 0.19 3.17 7.63
C ILE A 79 1.12 3.32 6.43
N LEU A 80 0.52 3.34 5.25
CA LEU A 80 1.18 3.54 3.98
C LEU A 80 1.02 5.01 3.58
N GLU A 81 2.12 5.74 3.45
CA GLU A 81 2.14 7.07 2.83
C GLU A 81 2.42 6.87 1.34
N ILE A 82 1.43 7.18 0.51
CA ILE A 82 1.51 7.04 -0.94
C ILE A 82 1.60 8.45 -1.51
N GLY A 83 2.72 8.75 -2.15
CA GLY A 83 2.97 10.04 -2.78
C GLY A 83 3.41 9.87 -4.24
N HIS A 84 3.88 10.96 -4.84
CA HIS A 84 4.36 10.99 -6.22
C HIS A 84 5.51 9.98 -6.44
N GLU A 85 5.19 8.86 -7.08
CA GLU A 85 6.11 7.77 -7.43
C GLU A 85 6.75 7.02 -6.25
N TYR A 86 6.16 7.06 -5.04
CA TYR A 86 6.70 6.33 -3.90
C TYR A 86 5.62 5.85 -2.91
N ILE A 87 5.95 4.80 -2.15
CA ILE A 87 5.26 4.41 -0.92
C ILE A 87 6.26 4.34 0.23
N ARG A 88 5.89 4.94 1.37
CA ARG A 88 6.61 4.87 2.65
C ARG A 88 5.77 4.20 3.71
N PHE A 89 6.44 3.55 4.66
CA PHE A 89 5.78 2.70 5.64
C PHE A 89 5.97 3.23 7.06
N PHE A 90 4.92 3.13 7.86
CA PHE A 90 4.92 3.50 9.27
C PHE A 90 4.34 2.37 10.11
N THR A 91 4.94 2.13 11.26
CA THR A 91 4.42 1.17 12.24
C THR A 91 4.76 1.63 13.66
N ASN A 92 4.01 1.20 14.67
CA ASN A 92 4.23 1.58 16.07
C ASN A 92 4.33 3.12 16.30
N GLY A 93 3.66 3.90 15.44
CA GLY A 93 3.66 5.36 15.49
C GLY A 93 5.00 6.02 15.14
N ALA A 94 5.87 5.33 14.41
CA ALA A 94 7.10 5.83 13.83
C ALA A 94 7.24 5.40 12.36
N ARG A 95 8.08 6.08 11.59
CA ARG A 95 8.42 5.70 10.21
C ARG A 95 9.40 4.53 10.22
N ILE A 96 9.26 3.62 9.26
CA ILE A 96 10.19 2.51 9.07
C ILE A 96 11.45 3.05 8.39
N ASN A 97 12.60 2.70 8.98
CA ASN A 97 13.91 3.01 8.44
C ASN A 97 14.49 1.77 7.77
N VAL A 98 15.44 2.02 6.87
CA VAL A 98 16.26 0.98 6.26
C VAL A 98 17.64 1.04 6.90
N ASP A 99 18.17 -0.10 7.31
CA ASP A 99 19.46 -0.22 7.98
C ASP A 99 20.31 -1.34 7.35
N ALA A 100 21.55 -0.99 6.98
CA ALA A 100 22.49 -1.90 6.34
C ALA A 100 22.74 -3.20 7.12
N THR A 101 22.65 -3.16 8.44
CA THR A 101 22.95 -4.31 9.32
C THR A 101 21.73 -5.13 9.68
N LEU A 102 20.55 -4.51 9.76
CA LEU A 102 19.32 -5.19 10.19
C LEU A 102 18.53 -5.79 9.01
N ASP A 103 18.66 -5.21 7.82
CA ASP A 103 17.84 -5.57 6.65
C ASP A 103 18.57 -6.43 5.60
N ALA A 104 19.75 -6.96 5.94
CA ALA A 104 20.55 -7.86 5.09
C ALA A 104 20.77 -7.35 3.65
N ILE A 105 20.99 -6.05 3.51
CA ILE A 105 21.13 -5.38 2.21
C ILE A 105 22.47 -5.75 1.57
N ALA A 106 22.40 -6.24 0.32
CA ALA A 106 23.59 -6.64 -0.42
C ALA A 106 24.54 -5.45 -0.69
N SER A 107 25.84 -5.71 -0.67
CA SER A 107 26.83 -4.71 -1.09
C SER A 107 26.80 -4.50 -2.59
N TRP A 108 27.02 -3.25 -3.01
CA TRP A 108 27.06 -2.88 -4.42
C TRP A 108 28.12 -3.68 -5.19
N ASN A 109 27.76 -4.11 -6.39
CA ASN A 109 28.62 -4.84 -7.32
C ASN A 109 28.47 -4.26 -8.72
N GLY A 110 29.57 -3.79 -9.32
CA GLY A 110 29.56 -3.17 -10.65
C GLY A 110 29.13 -4.10 -11.79
N ALA A 111 29.14 -5.42 -11.59
CA ALA A 111 28.65 -6.38 -12.59
C ALA A 111 27.13 -6.61 -12.51
N THR A 112 26.47 -6.19 -11.43
CA THR A 112 25.03 -6.37 -11.24
C THR A 112 24.28 -5.21 -11.89
N ALA A 113 23.22 -5.52 -12.64
CA ALA A 113 22.25 -4.54 -13.08
C ALA A 113 21.27 -4.26 -11.94
N TYR A 114 21.08 -2.99 -11.61
CA TYR A 114 20.15 -2.52 -10.59
C TYR A 114 19.00 -1.78 -11.24
N SER A 115 17.80 -1.97 -10.69
CA SER A 115 16.59 -1.28 -11.11
C SER A 115 16.18 -0.20 -10.10
N VAL A 116 15.30 0.72 -10.50
CA VAL A 116 14.69 1.67 -9.56
C VAL A 116 14.06 0.92 -8.39
N GLY A 117 14.36 1.35 -7.16
CA GLY A 117 13.85 0.69 -5.96
C GLY A 117 14.85 -0.20 -5.22
N ASP A 118 15.96 -0.57 -5.87
CA ASP A 118 16.95 -1.44 -5.26
C ASP A 118 17.74 -0.73 -4.16
N TYR A 119 17.99 -1.47 -3.08
CA TYR A 119 18.85 -1.04 -1.97
C TYR A 119 20.20 -1.73 -2.06
N VAL A 120 21.27 -0.95 -1.92
CA VAL A 120 22.64 -1.49 -1.83
C VAL A 120 23.41 -0.83 -0.70
N THR A 121 24.40 -1.53 -0.17
CA THR A 121 25.39 -0.95 0.73
C THR A 121 26.67 -0.61 -0.01
N TYR A 122 27.25 0.56 0.27
CA TYR A 122 28.55 0.96 -0.23
C TYR A 122 29.39 1.58 0.89
N ASN A 123 30.70 1.34 0.88
CA ASN A 123 31.62 1.73 1.96
C ASN A 123 31.20 1.24 3.37
N GLY A 124 30.67 0.01 3.44
CA GLY A 124 30.27 -0.64 4.69
C GLY A 124 28.80 -0.43 5.03
N THR A 125 28.47 0.61 5.79
CA THR A 125 27.14 0.76 6.42
C THR A 125 26.23 1.78 5.72
N THR A 126 26.72 2.48 4.69
CA THR A 126 25.92 3.49 3.99
C THR A 126 24.98 2.82 3.01
N VAL A 127 23.67 3.01 3.22
CA VAL A 127 22.62 2.51 2.33
C VAL A 127 22.35 3.51 1.23
N TYR A 128 22.36 3.01 0.00
CA TYR A 128 21.97 3.74 -1.20
C TYR A 128 20.71 3.11 -1.80
N TYR A 129 19.87 3.98 -2.35
CA TYR A 129 18.64 3.65 -3.06
C TYR A 129 18.80 4.00 -4.53
N SER A 130 18.49 3.06 -5.41
CA SER A 130 18.54 3.23 -6.85
C SER A 130 17.37 4.06 -7.34
N ILE A 131 17.67 5.17 -8.04
CA ILE A 131 16.68 6.09 -8.62
C ILE A 131 16.54 5.94 -10.14
N GLN A 132 17.46 5.23 -10.79
CA GLN A 132 17.43 4.92 -12.22
C GLN A 132 18.03 3.54 -12.49
N ASP A 133 17.54 2.86 -13.53
CA ASP A 133 18.08 1.58 -13.96
C ASP A 133 19.50 1.75 -14.50
N GLY A 134 20.44 0.92 -14.05
CA GLY A 134 21.85 1.05 -14.44
C GLY A 134 22.70 -0.17 -14.12
N THR A 135 23.84 -0.27 -14.78
CA THR A 135 24.86 -1.28 -14.51
C THR A 135 26.20 -0.58 -14.38
N ASN A 136 27.03 -1.01 -13.42
CA ASN A 136 28.35 -0.43 -13.17
C ASN A 136 28.35 1.08 -12.84
N GLN A 137 27.27 1.59 -12.26
CA GLN A 137 27.17 2.97 -11.77
C GLN A 137 27.52 3.00 -10.27
N GLN A 138 28.58 3.69 -9.89
CA GLN A 138 29.10 3.67 -8.52
C GLN A 138 28.28 4.58 -7.57
N PRO A 139 27.80 4.10 -6.39
CA PRO A 139 26.82 4.84 -5.59
C PRO A 139 27.25 6.20 -5.01
N ASP A 140 28.52 6.39 -4.65
CA ASP A 140 28.99 7.63 -4.03
C ASP A 140 29.40 8.72 -5.04
N THR A 141 29.51 8.36 -6.33
CA THR A 141 29.99 9.25 -7.39
C THR A 141 28.88 9.57 -8.40
N GLU A 142 28.06 8.56 -8.74
CA GLU A 142 27.00 8.67 -9.75
C GLU A 142 25.65 9.04 -9.10
N THR A 143 25.49 10.33 -8.77
CA THR A 143 24.30 10.84 -8.07
C THR A 143 23.00 10.81 -8.89
N ASP A 144 23.09 10.60 -10.20
CA ASP A 144 21.93 10.45 -11.08
C ASP A 144 21.28 9.06 -10.98
N TYR A 145 22.02 8.08 -10.44
CA TYR A 145 21.56 6.70 -10.26
C TYR A 145 21.29 6.35 -8.81
N TRP A 146 21.96 7.02 -7.87
CA TRP A 146 21.94 6.66 -6.46
C TRP A 146 21.68 7.86 -5.55
N THR A 147 20.85 7.64 -4.54
CA THR A 147 20.71 8.55 -3.41
C THR A 147 20.96 7.81 -2.11
N GLN A 148 21.65 8.45 -1.18
CA GLN A 148 21.76 7.92 0.18
C GLN A 148 20.38 7.92 0.84
N GLN A 149 19.99 6.82 1.49
CA GLN A 149 18.67 6.64 2.06
C GLN A 149 18.76 6.08 3.48
N THR A 150 17.89 6.59 4.38
CA THR A 150 17.72 6.04 5.74
C THR A 150 16.27 5.60 6.01
N ILE A 151 15.37 5.87 5.07
CA ILE A 151 13.93 5.63 5.16
C ILE A 151 13.59 4.48 4.24
N TYR A 152 12.80 3.53 4.72
CA TYR A 152 12.32 2.47 3.85
C TYR A 152 11.17 2.98 2.97
N GLU A 153 11.39 2.93 1.65
CA GLU A 153 10.42 3.26 0.61
C GLU A 153 10.52 2.31 -0.58
N ILE A 154 9.42 2.18 -1.33
CA ILE A 154 9.36 1.44 -2.59
C ILE A 154 8.89 2.38 -3.71
N PRO A 155 9.35 2.19 -4.96
CA PRO A 155 8.92 2.99 -6.09
C PRO A 155 7.50 2.60 -6.50
N THR A 156 6.75 3.57 -7.02
CA THR A 156 5.43 3.32 -7.65
C THR A 156 5.30 4.10 -8.94
N PRO A 157 4.41 3.71 -9.86
CA PRO A 157 4.17 4.51 -11.06
C PRO A 157 3.17 5.65 -10.84
N TYR A 158 2.57 5.77 -9.65
CA TYR A 158 1.46 6.68 -9.41
C TYR A 158 1.93 8.12 -9.34
N GLN A 159 1.43 8.94 -10.26
CA GLN A 159 1.64 10.38 -10.24
C GLN A 159 0.78 11.04 -9.15
N GLU A 160 1.15 12.26 -8.79
CA GLU A 160 0.45 13.03 -7.74
C GLU A 160 -1.02 13.27 -8.07
N GLU A 161 -1.30 13.53 -9.34
CA GLU A 161 -2.64 13.83 -9.86
C GLU A 161 -3.61 12.66 -9.70
N ASP A 162 -3.10 11.43 -9.69
CA ASP A 162 -3.90 10.21 -9.68
C ASP A 162 -4.14 9.65 -8.27
N LEU A 163 -3.43 10.17 -7.26
CA LEU A 163 -3.46 9.61 -5.90
C LEU A 163 -4.87 9.55 -5.30
N TYR A 164 -5.71 10.55 -5.55
CA TYR A 164 -7.10 10.57 -5.05
C TYR A 164 -8.03 9.58 -5.78
N GLY A 165 -7.67 9.19 -7.00
CA GLY A 165 -8.39 8.20 -7.79
C GLY A 165 -8.17 6.77 -7.30
N LEU A 166 -7.06 6.51 -6.59
CA LEU A 166 -6.69 5.17 -6.14
C LEU A 166 -7.75 4.55 -5.22
N ARG A 167 -7.97 3.25 -5.40
CA ARG A 167 -8.81 2.42 -4.54
C ARG A 167 -8.00 1.26 -4.00
N PHE A 168 -8.28 0.91 -2.75
CA PHE A 168 -7.50 -0.04 -1.97
C PHE A 168 -8.42 -1.11 -1.40
N GLU A 169 -8.05 -2.37 -1.62
CA GLU A 169 -8.71 -3.52 -0.99
C GLU A 169 -7.65 -4.36 -0.27
N PRO A 170 -7.56 -4.29 1.07
CA PRO A 170 -6.62 -5.11 1.82
C PRO A 170 -7.21 -6.49 2.17
N SER A 171 -6.41 -7.54 2.02
CA SER A 171 -6.71 -8.89 2.52
C SER A 171 -5.45 -9.57 3.02
N ALA A 172 -5.43 -9.91 4.30
CA ALA A 172 -4.28 -10.56 4.96
C ALA A 172 -2.95 -9.85 4.65
N ASP A 173 -2.05 -10.50 3.91
CA ASP A 173 -0.71 -10.01 3.55
C ASP A 173 -0.67 -9.12 2.29
N VAL A 174 -1.81 -8.93 1.64
CA VAL A 174 -1.88 -8.33 0.30
C VAL A 174 -2.83 -7.14 0.29
N ILE A 175 -2.49 -6.09 -0.46
CA ILE A 175 -3.40 -5.00 -0.80
C ILE A 175 -3.46 -4.82 -2.31
N TRP A 176 -4.66 -4.88 -2.87
CA TRP A 176 -4.89 -4.54 -4.28
C TRP A 176 -5.10 -3.04 -4.41
N ILE A 177 -4.40 -2.45 -5.37
CA ILE A 177 -4.47 -1.03 -5.70
C ILE A 177 -5.02 -0.93 -7.12
N THR A 178 -6.13 -0.23 -7.28
CA THR A 178 -6.79 -0.04 -8.58
C THR A 178 -6.95 1.43 -8.92
N HIS A 179 -6.83 1.75 -10.20
CA HIS A 179 -7.07 3.06 -10.80
C HIS A 179 -7.65 2.86 -12.21
N PRO A 180 -8.45 3.80 -12.75
CA PRO A 180 -8.90 3.72 -14.15
C PRO A 180 -7.75 3.72 -15.17
N ASP A 181 -6.69 4.50 -14.92
CA ASP A 181 -5.60 4.72 -15.88
C ASP A 181 -4.35 3.86 -15.66
N TYR A 182 -4.29 3.09 -14.55
CA TYR A 182 -3.17 2.19 -14.25
C TYR A 182 -3.66 0.75 -14.17
N SER A 183 -2.84 -0.20 -14.65
CA SER A 183 -3.05 -1.62 -14.37
C SER A 183 -3.15 -1.85 -12.86
N THR A 184 -4.06 -2.73 -12.46
CA THR A 184 -4.19 -3.15 -11.06
C THR A 184 -2.84 -3.66 -10.55
N LYS A 185 -2.45 -3.23 -9.36
CA LYS A 185 -1.23 -3.70 -8.70
C LYS A 185 -1.54 -4.42 -7.40
N THR A 186 -0.67 -5.35 -7.07
CA THR A 186 -0.69 -6.12 -5.84
C THR A 186 0.51 -5.70 -5.00
N LEU A 187 0.27 -5.10 -3.84
CA LEU A 187 1.31 -4.80 -2.87
C LEU A 187 1.28 -5.87 -1.77
N SER A 188 2.34 -6.66 -1.69
CA SER A 188 2.46 -7.81 -0.79
C SER A 188 3.48 -7.55 0.30
N ARG A 189 3.14 -7.93 1.53
CA ARG A 189 4.01 -7.81 2.71
C ARG A 189 4.75 -9.13 2.99
N PHE A 190 6.07 -9.08 3.07
CA PHE A 190 6.91 -10.20 3.50
C PHE A 190 7.63 -9.92 4.81
N GLY A 191 7.78 -8.65 5.18
CA GLY A 191 8.44 -8.25 6.42
C GLY A 191 8.16 -6.79 6.79
N ASN A 192 8.97 -6.27 7.72
CA ASN A 192 8.88 -4.85 8.07
C ASN A 192 9.50 -3.95 6.98
N THR A 193 10.50 -4.48 6.28
CA THR A 193 11.33 -3.83 5.25
C THR A 193 11.40 -4.69 3.98
N ASP A 194 10.48 -5.64 3.81
CA ASP A 194 10.30 -6.41 2.56
C ASP A 194 8.83 -6.31 2.13
N TRP A 195 8.58 -5.38 1.21
CA TRP A 195 7.32 -5.12 0.56
C TRP A 195 7.56 -5.11 -0.94
N ARG A 196 6.65 -5.72 -1.70
CA ARG A 196 6.81 -5.86 -3.15
C ARG A 196 5.54 -5.41 -3.85
N LEU A 197 5.70 -4.49 -4.79
CA LEU A 197 4.63 -3.98 -5.62
C LEU A 197 4.73 -4.63 -7.00
N GLU A 198 3.80 -5.51 -7.28
CA GLU A 198 3.76 -6.27 -8.54
C GLU A 198 2.50 -5.95 -9.32
N GLU A 199 2.51 -6.24 -10.62
CA GLU A 199 1.29 -6.17 -11.43
C GLU A 199 0.35 -7.33 -11.06
N TYR A 200 -0.94 -7.02 -10.91
CA TYR A 200 -1.96 -8.04 -10.68
C TYR A 200 -2.39 -8.63 -12.00
N PHE A 201 -2.18 -9.94 -12.16
CA PHE A 201 -2.78 -10.72 -13.22
C PHE A 201 -3.97 -11.48 -12.64
N PRO A 202 -5.20 -11.26 -13.13
CA PRO A 202 -6.31 -12.13 -12.75
C PRO A 202 -5.97 -13.56 -13.17
N GLU A 203 -6.07 -14.48 -12.22
CA GLU A 203 -6.09 -15.91 -12.54
C GLU A 203 -7.43 -16.16 -13.25
N ASP A 204 -7.42 -16.03 -14.57
CA ASP A 204 -8.61 -16.10 -15.42
C ASP A 204 -9.17 -17.52 -15.47
N GLY A 205 -9.90 -17.91 -14.42
CA GLY A 205 -10.63 -19.17 -14.37
C GLY A 205 -9.78 -20.40 -14.76
N PRO A 206 -10.38 -21.49 -15.25
CA PRO A 206 -9.67 -22.72 -15.62
C PRO A 206 -8.95 -22.62 -16.99
N PHE A 207 -8.48 -21.44 -17.38
CA PHE A 207 -7.76 -21.26 -18.64
C PHE A 207 -6.29 -20.95 -18.36
N MET A 208 -5.39 -21.66 -19.03
CA MET A 208 -3.98 -21.29 -18.98
C MET A 208 -3.76 -20.01 -19.79
N ILE A 209 -2.75 -19.24 -19.37
CA ILE A 209 -2.26 -18.05 -20.07
C ILE A 209 -2.06 -18.37 -21.56
N GLU A 210 -2.49 -17.46 -22.44
CA GLU A 210 -2.27 -17.57 -23.88
C GLU A 210 -0.78 -17.78 -24.17
N ASN A 211 -0.47 -18.75 -25.03
CA ASN A 211 0.90 -18.96 -25.44
C ASN A 211 1.37 -17.78 -26.32
N ILE A 212 2.07 -16.84 -25.70
CA ILE A 212 2.71 -15.70 -26.37
C ILE A 212 4.05 -16.06 -27.04
N ASP A 213 4.53 -17.28 -26.87
CA ASP A 213 5.79 -17.76 -27.44
C ASP A 213 5.55 -18.46 -28.79
N GLU A 214 5.90 -17.77 -29.88
CA GLU A 214 5.76 -18.28 -31.25
C GLU A 214 6.63 -19.53 -31.54
N THR A 215 7.61 -19.85 -30.68
CA THR A 215 8.45 -21.04 -30.84
C THR A 215 7.74 -22.32 -30.40
N ILE A 216 6.70 -22.21 -29.58
CA ILE A 216 5.88 -23.34 -29.12
C ILE A 216 4.64 -23.43 -30.01
N SER A 217 4.67 -24.32 -30.99
CA SER A 217 3.58 -24.48 -31.96
C SER A 217 3.04 -25.89 -32.03
N LEU A 218 1.77 -25.97 -32.41
CA LEU A 218 1.06 -27.20 -32.76
C LEU A 218 1.02 -27.28 -34.29
N SER A 219 1.52 -28.36 -34.87
CA SER A 219 1.47 -28.57 -36.32
C SER A 219 0.73 -29.85 -36.67
N VAL A 220 -0.06 -29.80 -37.75
CA VAL A 220 -0.81 -30.95 -38.28
C VAL A 220 -0.16 -31.38 -39.59
N THR A 221 0.06 -32.69 -39.77
CA THR A 221 0.78 -33.21 -40.94
C THR A 221 -0.04 -33.28 -42.23
N ALA A 222 -1.37 -33.18 -42.17
CA ALA A 222 -2.25 -33.16 -43.35
C ALA A 222 -3.60 -32.49 -43.06
N VAL A 223 -4.18 -31.84 -44.08
CA VAL A 223 -5.49 -31.16 -43.98
C VAL A 223 -6.66 -32.08 -44.40
N THR A 224 -6.35 -33.25 -44.98
CA THR A 224 -7.32 -34.28 -45.39
C THR A 224 -6.70 -35.66 -45.25
N GLY A 225 -7.49 -36.66 -44.82
CA GLY A 225 -7.01 -38.02 -44.54
C GLY A 225 -6.55 -38.20 -43.08
N SER A 226 -5.81 -39.27 -42.80
CA SER A 226 -5.23 -39.48 -41.46
C SER A 226 -4.05 -38.53 -41.24
N ALA A 227 -4.10 -37.73 -40.18
CA ALA A 227 -3.06 -36.77 -39.81
C ALA A 227 -2.54 -37.05 -38.39
N THR A 228 -1.30 -36.63 -38.15
CA THR A 228 -0.64 -36.68 -36.84
C THR A 228 -0.49 -35.25 -36.34
N LEU A 229 -0.75 -35.05 -35.04
CA LEU A 229 -0.55 -33.78 -34.36
C LEU A 229 0.85 -33.80 -33.73
N ASN A 230 1.72 -32.91 -34.18
CA ASN A 230 3.06 -32.77 -33.62
C ASN A 230 3.07 -31.56 -32.66
N GLU A 231 3.44 -31.82 -31.40
CA GLU A 231 3.65 -30.80 -30.37
C GLU A 231 5.12 -30.75 -29.95
N GLN A 232 5.67 -29.56 -29.73
CA GLN A 232 7.09 -29.36 -29.41
C GLN A 232 7.42 -29.55 -27.91
N ARG A 233 6.41 -29.68 -27.03
CA ARG A 233 6.58 -29.93 -25.59
C ARG A 233 5.64 -31.06 -25.16
N PRO A 234 6.03 -31.95 -24.22
CA PRO A 234 5.08 -32.92 -23.66
C PRO A 234 3.87 -32.19 -23.07
N PRO A 235 2.67 -32.72 -23.26
CA PRO A 235 1.46 -32.06 -22.84
C PRO A 235 1.36 -32.15 -21.31
N SER A 236 1.20 -31.01 -20.63
CA SER A 236 0.79 -30.98 -19.22
C SER A 236 -0.70 -31.35 -19.05
N PHE A 237 -1.41 -31.62 -20.14
CA PHE A 237 -2.81 -32.01 -20.19
C PHE A 237 -3.04 -32.95 -21.36
N LEU A 238 -3.43 -34.19 -21.07
CA LEU A 238 -3.76 -35.23 -22.05
C LEU A 238 -4.98 -34.78 -22.89
N LEU A 239 -4.74 -34.03 -23.97
CA LEU A 239 -5.76 -33.34 -24.76
C LEU A 239 -6.74 -34.30 -25.46
N LEU A 240 -6.41 -35.58 -25.57
CA LEU A 240 -7.30 -36.63 -26.09
C LEU A 240 -6.99 -37.98 -25.40
N MET A 241 -7.63 -38.28 -24.27
CA MET A 241 -7.91 -39.69 -23.99
C MET A 241 -8.98 -40.16 -24.98
N SER A 242 -8.80 -41.37 -25.53
CA SER A 242 -9.78 -42.01 -26.40
C SER A 242 -11.16 -42.02 -25.72
N GLY A 243 -12.10 -41.21 -26.19
CA GLY A 243 -13.46 -41.20 -25.64
C GLY A 243 -14.27 -39.90 -25.76
N HIS A 244 -13.67 -38.74 -26.06
CA HIS A 244 -14.45 -37.52 -26.29
C HIS A 244 -14.88 -37.39 -27.76
N TYR A 245 -16.10 -37.84 -28.06
CA TYR A 245 -16.88 -37.35 -29.20
C TYR A 245 -17.85 -36.28 -28.68
N GLY A 246 -17.65 -35.03 -29.09
CA GLY A 246 -18.69 -34.00 -28.99
C GLY A 246 -19.67 -34.19 -30.15
N ASN A 247 -20.97 -34.27 -29.82
CA ASN A 247 -22.05 -34.00 -30.77
C ASN A 247 -22.11 -32.52 -31.10
#